data_AF-A0A6A3AUH4-F1
#
_entry.id   AF-A0A6A3AUH4-F1
#
_cell.length_a   1.000
_cell.length_b   1.000
_cell.length_c   1.000
_cell.angle_alpha   90.00
_cell.angle_beta   90.00
_cell.angle_gamma   90.00
#
_symmetry.space_group_name_H-M   'P 1'
#
loop_
_entity.id
_entity.type
_entity.pdbx_description
1 polymer ?
#
loop_
_entity_poly.entity_id
_entity_poly.type
_entity_poly.pdbx_seq_one_letter_code
_entity_poly.pdbx_strand_id
1 'polypeptide(L)'
;METPTALSTSLSSKTSDTLLDEVRTTHSSDDVRAVDLKPILQIMDKILHDVGVINEKNGGNVTLKNTALPPFGNGTLEAILADVHNVSGELSCNCPGGDDAHATTLKLLEMLKTYSWNAKVVLALAAFTANLGEYWLLLQRGNTNSLASSVAFLRQVPEIERLYTLKEEVTKLVQAIGNLAMLNAKLVMKLHQWYFSKDTPPISDANLEIIRAAYWTIHSFVQMASLLGLRNKNTSLTSEEGKALIIQLENEVNQIYAILKHHYKSCKVYIGKEIEEAYQSLLKLMQIPGGGNIEEILNRFLGGQGKVDIDKLRSKHVLFLITDLDISLEEITLLNELYEKTASYEIVWLPVVDGLYNKQKFMKLKEHMKWYTDVPTVLEPAVIKYIREVWHFIKSPIAVILTPEGEMTCQNALPLLWTWGNEAFPFTAETQRTLWHARYSWGLDFLFDDVIDPEIRKWVRIDKIMQRQRVDRKGDRKAARSQHARSSVRKAFLGSTAEHVILVHKNESGEDPE
;
A
#
# COMPACT_ATOMS: atom_id res chain seq x y z
N MET A 1 -7.27 -30.98 -19.73
CA MET A 1 -7.35 -29.99 -18.63
C MET A 1 -7.54 -30.78 -17.35
N GLU A 2 -6.45 -31.04 -16.64
CA GLU A 2 -6.52 -31.71 -15.33
C GLU A 2 -7.11 -30.74 -14.29
N THR A 3 -7.88 -31.27 -13.34
CA THR A 3 -8.52 -30.47 -12.29
C THR A 3 -7.46 -29.95 -11.29
N PRO A 4 -7.66 -28.77 -10.65
CA PRO A 4 -6.70 -28.21 -9.70
C PRO A 4 -6.35 -29.17 -8.55
N THR A 5 -7.31 -30.02 -8.15
CA THR A 5 -7.14 -31.08 -7.15
C THR A 5 -6.19 -32.20 -7.60
N ALA A 6 -6.10 -32.47 -8.90
CA ALA A 6 -5.16 -33.42 -9.50
C ALA A 6 -3.74 -32.82 -9.61
N LEU A 7 -3.65 -31.51 -9.85
CA LEU A 7 -2.39 -30.77 -9.88
C LEU A 7 -1.80 -30.53 -8.47
N SER A 8 -2.65 -30.29 -7.46
CA SER A 8 -2.19 -30.20 -6.08
C SER A 8 -1.73 -31.56 -5.54
N THR A 9 -2.34 -32.68 -5.97
CA THR A 9 -1.90 -34.03 -5.59
C THR A 9 -0.59 -34.45 -6.25
N SER A 10 -0.27 -33.99 -7.47
CA SER A 10 1.02 -34.29 -8.13
C SER A 10 2.21 -33.50 -7.57
N LEU A 11 1.98 -32.30 -7.04
CA LEU A 11 3.02 -31.49 -6.38
C LEU A 11 3.14 -31.81 -4.88
N SER A 12 2.02 -32.13 -4.22
CA SER A 12 1.99 -32.63 -2.84
C SER A 12 2.71 -33.99 -2.72
N SER A 13 2.63 -34.85 -3.74
CA SER A 13 3.39 -36.11 -3.76
C SER A 13 4.91 -35.91 -3.93
N LYS A 14 5.36 -34.76 -4.46
CA LYS A 14 6.79 -34.39 -4.58
C LYS A 14 7.33 -33.65 -3.34
N THR A 15 6.47 -33.12 -2.49
CA THR A 15 6.86 -32.26 -1.36
C THR A 15 6.29 -32.87 -0.07
N SER A 16 7.09 -33.65 0.66
CA SER A 16 6.65 -34.23 1.93
C SER A 16 6.37 -33.14 2.96
N ASP A 17 5.43 -33.39 3.87
CA ASP A 17 5.16 -32.48 5.00
C ASP A 17 6.42 -32.23 5.83
N THR A 18 7.30 -33.24 5.92
CA THR A 18 8.61 -33.12 6.58
C THR A 18 9.53 -32.08 5.93
N LEU A 19 9.52 -31.96 4.60
CA LEU A 19 10.33 -30.96 3.89
C LEU A 19 9.78 -29.55 4.10
N LEU A 20 8.46 -29.40 4.14
CA LEU A 20 7.84 -28.09 4.41
C LEU A 20 8.09 -27.64 5.86
N ASP A 21 8.08 -28.56 6.81
CA ASP A 21 8.41 -28.26 8.20
C ASP A 21 9.88 -27.87 8.34
N GLU A 22 10.80 -28.58 7.67
CA GLU A 22 12.21 -28.20 7.61
C GLU A 22 12.39 -26.78 7.03
N VAL A 23 11.74 -26.48 5.89
CA VAL A 23 11.75 -25.14 5.30
C VAL A 23 11.21 -24.10 6.27
N ARG A 24 10.10 -24.37 6.97
CA ARG A 24 9.54 -23.45 7.97
C ARG A 24 10.52 -23.14 9.09
N THR A 25 11.33 -24.10 9.54
CA THR A 25 12.31 -23.87 10.62
C THR A 25 13.39 -22.85 10.25
N THR A 26 13.66 -22.65 8.96
CA THR A 26 14.62 -21.64 8.46
C THR A 26 14.09 -20.20 8.53
N HIS A 27 12.83 -20.00 8.93
CA HIS A 27 12.20 -18.69 8.96
C HIS A 27 12.07 -18.17 10.39
N SER A 28 12.51 -16.93 10.62
CA SER A 28 12.46 -16.31 11.95
C SER A 28 11.18 -15.50 12.16
N SER A 29 10.83 -14.60 11.25
CA SER A 29 9.60 -13.80 11.30
C SER A 29 9.46 -12.94 10.03
N ASP A 30 8.23 -12.74 9.56
CA ASP A 30 7.91 -11.90 8.41
C ASP A 30 8.05 -10.38 8.67
N ASP A 31 8.17 -9.95 9.93
CA ASP A 31 8.06 -8.52 10.34
C ASP A 31 9.41 -7.82 10.64
N VAL A 32 10.54 -8.52 10.56
CA VAL A 32 11.84 -7.98 11.03
C VAL A 32 12.48 -7.03 10.02
N ARG A 33 12.30 -7.25 8.71
CA ARG A 33 12.81 -6.38 7.64
C ARG A 33 11.77 -6.15 6.54
N ALA A 34 10.88 -5.17 6.74
CA ALA A 34 10.01 -4.70 5.67
C ALA A 34 10.84 -3.94 4.60
N VAL A 35 10.74 -4.37 3.34
CA VAL A 35 11.51 -3.82 2.22
C VAL A 35 10.59 -3.43 1.07
N ASP A 36 10.78 -2.24 0.50
CA ASP A 36 10.22 -1.91 -0.81
C ASP A 36 11.01 -2.62 -1.90
N LEU A 37 10.45 -3.71 -2.41
CA LEU A 37 11.07 -4.56 -3.43
C LEU A 37 10.92 -4.01 -4.86
N LYS A 38 10.13 -2.93 -5.05
CA LYS A 38 9.82 -2.39 -6.38
C LYS A 38 11.05 -1.92 -7.17
N PRO A 39 12.04 -1.22 -6.57
CA PRO A 39 13.25 -0.81 -7.30
C PRO A 39 14.07 -2.02 -7.77
N ILE A 40 14.17 -3.06 -6.94
CA ILE A 40 14.91 -4.29 -7.25
C ILE A 40 14.27 -5.00 -8.44
N LEU A 41 12.94 -5.17 -8.40
CA LEU A 41 12.18 -5.77 -9.50
C LEU A 41 12.36 -5.02 -10.83
N GLN A 42 12.36 -3.68 -10.80
CA GLN A 42 12.57 -2.87 -12.02
C GLN A 42 13.96 -3.06 -12.65
N ILE A 43 14.99 -3.17 -11.82
CA ILE A 43 16.36 -3.43 -12.29
C ILE A 43 16.45 -4.83 -12.91
N MET A 44 15.82 -5.81 -12.28
CA MET A 44 15.79 -7.19 -12.76
C MET A 44 15.08 -7.29 -14.11
N ASP A 45 13.89 -6.69 -14.25
CA ASP A 45 13.14 -6.65 -15.51
C ASP A 45 13.99 -6.05 -16.64
N LYS A 46 14.76 -5.01 -16.33
CA LYS A 46 15.70 -4.40 -17.30
C LYS A 46 16.81 -5.35 -17.71
N ILE A 47 17.49 -6.01 -16.74
CA ILE A 47 18.56 -6.98 -17.05
C ILE A 47 18.01 -8.13 -17.91
N LEU A 48 16.85 -8.69 -17.55
CA LEU A 48 16.23 -9.78 -18.29
C LEU A 48 15.80 -9.36 -19.71
N HIS A 49 15.27 -8.16 -19.86
CA HIS A 49 14.95 -7.59 -21.16
C HIS A 49 16.21 -7.42 -22.02
N ASP A 50 17.29 -6.88 -21.44
CA ASP A 50 18.54 -6.65 -22.16
C ASP A 50 19.21 -7.97 -22.58
N VAL A 51 19.18 -9.00 -21.73
CA VAL A 51 19.61 -10.37 -22.10
C VAL A 51 18.81 -10.91 -23.30
N GLY A 52 17.51 -10.63 -23.37
CA GLY A 52 16.63 -11.02 -24.48
C GLY A 52 16.92 -10.28 -25.80
N VAL A 53 17.08 -8.95 -25.74
CA VAL A 53 17.17 -8.04 -26.91
C VAL A 53 18.52 -8.08 -27.64
N ILE A 54 19.60 -8.57 -27.02
CA ILE A 54 20.96 -8.57 -27.60
C ILE A 54 21.08 -9.35 -28.94
N ASN A 55 20.04 -10.05 -29.41
CA ASN A 55 20.04 -10.73 -30.72
C ASN A 55 19.70 -9.87 -31.94
N GLU A 56 19.17 -8.65 -31.81
CA GLU A 56 18.55 -8.01 -32.99
C GLU A 56 19.45 -7.13 -33.87
N LYS A 57 20.72 -6.86 -33.54
CA LYS A 57 21.66 -6.27 -34.51
C LYS A 57 23.11 -6.29 -34.03
N ASN A 58 23.99 -6.70 -34.95
CA ASN A 58 25.42 -6.42 -34.92
C ASN A 58 25.72 -4.98 -34.43
N GLY A 59 26.63 -4.83 -33.47
CA GLY A 59 27.48 -3.65 -33.33
C GLY A 59 26.82 -2.30 -33.03
N GLY A 60 25.60 -2.26 -32.48
CA GLY A 60 25.02 -1.00 -31.99
C GLY A 60 25.50 -0.69 -30.58
N ASN A 61 26.14 0.47 -30.35
CA ASN A 61 26.36 1.01 -29.01
C ASN A 61 25.02 1.00 -28.27
N VAL A 62 24.89 0.15 -27.25
CA VAL A 62 23.80 0.24 -26.27
C VAL A 62 24.01 1.57 -25.56
N THR A 63 23.36 2.62 -26.05
CA THR A 63 23.23 3.86 -25.32
C THR A 63 22.43 3.50 -24.08
N LEU A 64 23.10 3.38 -22.94
CA LEU A 64 22.46 3.42 -21.65
C LEU A 64 21.62 4.71 -21.66
N LYS A 65 20.31 4.60 -21.89
CA LYS A 65 19.43 5.66 -21.42
C LYS A 65 19.68 5.68 -19.92
N ASN A 66 20.34 6.73 -19.45
CA ASN A 66 20.41 7.07 -18.03
C ASN A 66 18.96 7.30 -17.57
N THR A 67 18.20 6.23 -17.37
CA THR A 67 17.12 6.23 -16.40
C THR A 67 17.86 6.44 -15.09
N ALA A 68 17.89 7.68 -14.63
CA ALA A 68 18.38 8.02 -13.30
C ALA A 68 17.71 7.03 -12.34
N LEU A 69 18.53 6.17 -11.75
CA LEU A 69 18.08 5.29 -10.70
C LEU A 69 17.47 6.19 -9.61
N PRO A 70 16.32 5.84 -9.02
CA PRO A 70 15.68 6.68 -8.02
C PRO A 70 16.69 6.97 -6.89
N PRO A 71 16.73 8.21 -6.34
CA PRO A 71 17.69 8.57 -5.30
C PRO A 71 17.50 7.65 -4.10
N PHE A 72 18.52 6.83 -3.82
CA PHE A 72 18.47 5.73 -2.86
C PHE A 72 18.82 6.23 -1.45
N GLY A 73 17.99 5.91 -0.45
CA GLY A 73 18.24 6.26 0.95
C GLY A 73 19.29 5.36 1.62
N ASN A 74 20.29 5.99 2.25
CA ASN A 74 21.62 5.48 2.63
C ASN A 74 21.70 4.56 3.88
N GLY A 75 21.17 3.34 3.85
CA GLY A 75 21.63 2.33 4.83
C GLY A 75 20.91 0.99 4.79
N THR A 76 19.58 0.99 4.77
CA THR A 76 18.78 -0.24 4.62
C THR A 76 18.97 -0.89 3.25
N LEU A 77 19.12 -0.08 2.19
CA LEU A 77 19.37 -0.59 0.84
C LEU A 77 20.78 -1.20 0.71
N GLU A 78 21.80 -0.61 1.33
CA GLU A 78 23.17 -1.15 1.31
C GLU A 78 23.21 -2.54 1.95
N ALA A 79 22.51 -2.71 3.08
CA ALA A 79 22.36 -4.03 3.70
C ALA A 79 21.64 -5.03 2.78
N ILE A 80 20.58 -4.62 2.09
CA ILE A 80 19.86 -5.47 1.15
C ILE A 80 20.75 -5.86 -0.04
N LEU A 81 21.50 -4.91 -0.60
CA LEU A 81 22.42 -5.18 -1.72
C LEU A 81 23.58 -6.08 -1.28
N ALA A 82 24.07 -5.94 -0.05
CA ALA A 82 25.03 -6.87 0.54
C ALA A 82 24.43 -8.28 0.67
N ASP A 83 23.18 -8.41 1.08
CA ASP A 83 22.49 -9.70 1.14
C ASP A 83 22.31 -10.32 -0.26
N VAL A 84 21.93 -9.52 -1.27
CA VAL A 84 21.88 -9.96 -2.69
C VAL A 84 23.25 -10.43 -3.17
N HIS A 85 24.32 -9.71 -2.84
CA HIS A 85 25.69 -10.08 -3.19
C HIS A 85 26.10 -11.40 -2.53
N ASN A 86 25.77 -11.59 -1.25
CA ASN A 86 26.08 -12.83 -0.53
C ASN A 86 25.32 -14.03 -1.13
N VAL A 87 24.03 -13.85 -1.45
CA VAL A 87 23.22 -14.86 -2.14
C VAL A 87 23.78 -15.16 -3.53
N SER A 88 24.23 -14.15 -4.27
CA SER A 88 24.87 -14.29 -5.59
C SER A 88 26.16 -15.10 -5.48
N GLY A 89 27.00 -14.83 -4.47
CA GLY A 89 28.19 -15.60 -4.18
C GLY A 89 27.88 -17.06 -3.86
N GLU A 90 26.86 -17.34 -3.06
CA GLU A 90 26.45 -18.71 -2.74
C GLU A 90 25.91 -19.45 -3.98
N LEU A 91 25.13 -18.78 -4.84
CA LEU A 91 24.67 -19.34 -6.12
C LEU A 91 25.81 -19.64 -7.10
N SER A 92 26.94 -18.93 -6.96
CA SER A 92 28.14 -19.04 -7.81
C SER A 92 29.27 -19.87 -7.22
N CYS A 93 29.15 -20.36 -5.98
CA CYS A 93 30.20 -21.13 -5.32
C CYS A 93 30.07 -22.62 -5.64
N ASN A 94 31.12 -23.21 -6.23
CA ASN A 94 31.24 -24.65 -6.42
C ASN A 94 31.54 -25.36 -5.09
N CYS A 95 30.52 -25.72 -4.31
CA CYS A 95 30.72 -26.58 -3.14
C CYS A 95 31.10 -28.02 -3.60
N PRO A 96 32.17 -28.63 -3.07
CA PRO A 96 32.62 -29.95 -3.51
C PRO A 96 31.74 -31.08 -2.93
N GLY A 97 30.68 -31.47 -3.63
CA GLY A 97 29.88 -32.68 -3.34
C GLY A 97 28.57 -32.73 -4.14
N GLY A 98 28.23 -33.88 -4.75
CA GLY A 98 26.93 -34.12 -5.39
C GLY A 98 25.85 -34.47 -4.35
N ASP A 99 24.57 -34.24 -4.70
CA ASP A 99 23.33 -34.21 -3.87
C ASP A 99 22.96 -32.85 -3.19
N ASP A 100 23.65 -31.76 -3.51
CA ASP A 100 23.62 -30.51 -2.72
C ASP A 100 22.73 -29.38 -3.33
N ALA A 101 21.70 -29.67 -4.14
CA ALA A 101 20.77 -28.62 -4.60
C ALA A 101 19.80 -28.19 -3.48
N HIS A 102 19.24 -29.16 -2.77
CA HIS A 102 18.35 -28.94 -1.63
C HIS A 102 19.07 -28.25 -0.45
N ALA A 103 20.26 -28.72 -0.08
CA ALA A 103 21.07 -28.12 0.98
C ALA A 103 21.45 -26.66 0.67
N THR A 104 21.82 -26.35 -0.58
CA THR A 104 22.04 -24.96 -1.00
C THR A 104 20.75 -24.13 -0.90
N THR A 105 19.60 -24.68 -1.32
CA THR A 105 18.30 -24.00 -1.16
C THR A 105 18.00 -23.66 0.31
N LEU A 106 18.20 -24.60 1.23
CA LEU A 106 18.02 -24.37 2.66
C LEU A 106 19.01 -23.33 3.21
N LYS A 107 20.27 -23.38 2.78
CA LYS A 107 21.28 -22.39 3.17
C LYS A 107 20.90 -20.97 2.72
N LEU A 108 20.40 -20.83 1.49
CA LEU A 108 19.89 -19.54 0.98
C LEU A 108 18.67 -19.06 1.79
N LEU A 109 17.76 -19.96 2.16
CA LEU A 109 16.60 -19.64 2.98
C LEU A 109 16.97 -19.19 4.40
N GLU A 110 18.00 -19.80 4.99
CA GLU A 110 18.56 -19.44 6.30
C GLU A 110 19.32 -18.10 6.26
N MET A 111 20.10 -17.84 5.21
CA MET A 111 20.73 -16.53 4.99
C MET A 111 19.69 -15.40 4.94
N LEU A 112 18.50 -15.69 4.40
CA LEU A 112 17.41 -14.74 4.26
C LEU A 112 16.34 -14.87 5.36
N LYS A 113 16.63 -15.53 6.49
CA LYS A 113 15.64 -15.87 7.53
C LYS A 113 14.84 -14.73 8.13
N THR A 114 15.40 -13.52 8.14
CA THR A 114 14.78 -12.29 8.67
C THR A 114 13.88 -11.59 7.67
N TYR A 115 13.86 -12.07 6.42
CA TYR A 115 13.01 -11.56 5.36
C TYR A 115 11.73 -12.39 5.28
N SER A 116 10.64 -11.74 4.87
CA SER A 116 9.42 -12.45 4.52
C SER A 116 9.65 -13.40 3.34
N TRP A 117 8.86 -14.46 3.25
CA TRP A 117 8.97 -15.47 2.17
C TRP A 117 9.07 -14.85 0.78
N ASN A 118 8.32 -13.78 0.54
CA ASN A 118 8.36 -13.03 -0.70
C ASN A 118 9.66 -12.28 -0.94
N ALA A 119 10.16 -11.59 0.09
CA ALA A 119 11.44 -10.91 -0.02
C ALA A 119 12.56 -11.94 -0.27
N LYS A 120 12.51 -13.13 0.35
CA LYS A 120 13.47 -14.22 0.07
C LYS A 120 13.51 -14.56 -1.44
N VAL A 121 12.33 -14.74 -2.05
CA VAL A 121 12.22 -15.06 -3.48
C VAL A 121 12.75 -13.94 -4.37
N VAL A 122 12.39 -12.68 -4.08
CA VAL A 122 12.83 -11.54 -4.90
C VAL A 122 14.35 -11.34 -4.79
N LEU A 123 14.92 -11.47 -3.60
CA LEU A 123 16.37 -11.34 -3.39
C LEU A 123 17.14 -12.47 -4.08
N ALA A 124 16.63 -13.71 -4.01
CA ALA A 124 17.22 -14.84 -4.73
C ALA A 124 17.15 -14.68 -6.25
N LEU A 125 16.01 -14.20 -6.78
CA LEU A 125 15.88 -13.89 -8.21
C LEU A 125 16.82 -12.75 -8.60
N ALA A 126 16.94 -11.70 -7.79
CA ALA A 126 17.85 -10.57 -8.06
C ALA A 126 19.30 -11.04 -8.16
N ALA A 127 19.73 -11.89 -7.22
CA ALA A 127 21.07 -12.48 -7.22
C ALA A 127 21.31 -13.37 -8.45
N PHE A 128 20.34 -14.23 -8.80
CA PHE A 128 20.42 -15.06 -10.00
C PHE A 128 20.48 -14.21 -11.29
N THR A 129 19.64 -13.18 -11.41
CA THR A 129 19.63 -12.26 -12.55
C THR A 129 20.94 -11.47 -12.67
N ALA A 130 21.53 -11.05 -11.55
CA ALA A 130 22.83 -10.38 -11.54
C ALA A 130 23.94 -11.31 -12.07
N ASN A 131 23.99 -12.55 -11.58
CA ASN A 131 24.92 -13.56 -12.09
C ASN A 131 24.73 -13.77 -13.59
N LEU A 132 23.50 -14.03 -14.04
CA LEU A 132 23.18 -14.23 -15.45
C LEU A 132 23.64 -13.05 -16.33
N GLY A 133 23.36 -11.81 -15.90
CA GLY A 133 23.76 -10.61 -16.62
C GLY A 133 25.28 -10.46 -16.74
N GLU A 134 26.03 -10.76 -15.68
CA GLU A 134 27.49 -10.71 -15.70
C GLU A 134 28.09 -11.69 -16.72
N TYR A 135 27.61 -12.93 -16.74
CA TYR A 135 28.07 -13.93 -17.69
C TYR A 135 27.72 -13.57 -19.13
N TRP A 136 26.51 -13.08 -19.37
CA TRP A 136 26.10 -12.67 -20.70
C TRP A 136 26.96 -11.51 -21.24
N LEU A 137 27.33 -10.56 -20.38
CA LEU A 137 28.26 -9.47 -20.72
C LEU A 137 29.67 -9.99 -21.03
N LEU A 138 30.19 -10.93 -20.23
CA LEU A 138 31.50 -11.54 -20.46
C LEU A 138 31.53 -12.31 -21.79
N LEU A 139 30.48 -13.07 -22.10
CA LEU A 139 30.36 -13.84 -23.34
C LEU A 139 30.26 -12.92 -24.57
N GLN A 140 29.48 -11.84 -24.48
CA GLN A 140 29.34 -10.86 -25.56
C GLN A 140 30.67 -10.16 -25.87
N ARG A 141 31.48 -9.86 -24.85
CA ARG A 141 32.75 -9.13 -24.99
C ARG A 141 33.95 -10.05 -25.19
N GLY A 142 33.84 -11.34 -24.88
CA GLY A 142 34.95 -12.30 -24.85
C GLY A 142 35.69 -12.47 -26.18
N ASN A 143 35.06 -12.22 -27.33
CA ASN A 143 35.71 -12.31 -28.64
C ASN A 143 36.36 -11.00 -29.10
N THR A 144 36.10 -9.88 -28.41
CA THR A 144 36.58 -8.54 -28.81
C THR A 144 37.45 -7.87 -27.75
N ASN A 145 37.47 -8.39 -26.52
CA ASN A 145 38.18 -7.81 -25.38
C ASN A 145 38.93 -8.90 -24.61
N SER A 146 40.27 -8.84 -24.63
CA SER A 146 41.15 -9.80 -23.95
C SER A 146 40.96 -9.86 -22.43
N LEU A 147 40.55 -8.76 -21.80
CA LEU A 147 40.19 -8.75 -20.37
C LEU A 147 38.95 -9.60 -20.13
N ALA A 148 37.92 -9.44 -20.97
CA ALA A 148 36.69 -10.23 -20.85
C ALA A 148 36.97 -11.73 -21.06
N SER A 149 37.82 -12.08 -22.03
CA SER A 149 38.24 -13.48 -22.26
C SER A 149 38.99 -14.05 -21.05
N SER A 150 39.91 -13.28 -20.46
CA SER A 150 40.70 -13.70 -19.30
C SER A 150 39.83 -13.88 -18.04
N VAL A 151 38.90 -12.95 -17.79
CA VAL A 151 37.94 -13.04 -16.68
C VAL A 151 36.98 -14.21 -16.88
N ALA A 152 36.46 -14.40 -18.10
CA ALA A 152 35.59 -15.53 -18.43
C ALA A 152 36.27 -16.88 -18.20
N PHE A 153 37.55 -17.00 -18.59
CA PHE A 153 38.36 -18.19 -18.35
C PHE A 153 38.53 -18.49 -16.86
N LEU A 154 38.91 -17.49 -16.05
CA LEU A 154 39.09 -17.67 -14.60
C LEU A 154 37.78 -18.00 -13.87
N ARG A 155 36.66 -17.42 -14.33
CA ARG A 155 35.31 -17.71 -13.82
C ARG A 155 34.69 -18.98 -14.38
N GLN A 156 35.38 -19.69 -15.28
CA GLN A 156 34.93 -20.95 -15.88
C GLN A 156 33.53 -20.85 -16.50
N VAL A 157 33.21 -19.72 -17.14
CA VAL A 157 31.87 -19.55 -17.71
C VAL A 157 31.66 -20.50 -18.90
N PRO A 158 30.45 -21.08 -19.07
CA PRO A 158 30.20 -22.05 -20.12
C PRO A 158 30.51 -21.50 -21.51
N GLU A 159 30.83 -22.40 -22.43
CA GLU A 159 31.03 -22.06 -23.83
C GLU A 159 29.82 -21.32 -24.42
N ILE A 160 30.12 -20.29 -25.19
CA ILE A 160 29.15 -19.41 -25.86
C ILE A 160 28.12 -20.22 -26.65
N GLU A 161 28.56 -21.25 -27.38
CA GLU A 161 27.69 -22.07 -28.25
C GLU A 161 26.62 -22.82 -27.45
N ARG A 162 26.98 -23.40 -26.30
CA ARG A 162 26.04 -24.13 -25.43
C ARG A 162 24.99 -23.23 -24.81
N LEU A 163 25.32 -22.00 -24.48
CA LEU A 163 24.37 -21.05 -23.92
C LEU A 163 23.41 -20.48 -24.98
N TYR A 164 23.89 -20.32 -26.22
CA TYR A 164 23.02 -19.95 -27.33
C TYR A 164 22.02 -21.05 -27.70
N THR A 165 22.40 -22.33 -27.65
CA THR A 165 21.47 -23.44 -27.94
C THR A 165 20.38 -23.64 -26.88
N LEU A 166 20.58 -23.13 -25.67
CA LEU A 166 19.63 -23.17 -24.56
C LEU A 166 18.88 -21.85 -24.35
N LYS A 167 19.16 -20.82 -25.17
CA LYS A 167 18.72 -19.45 -24.93
C LYS A 167 17.20 -19.35 -24.83
N GLU A 168 16.47 -20.01 -25.73
CA GLU A 168 15.01 -19.89 -25.79
C GLU A 168 14.36 -20.52 -24.55
N GLU A 169 14.81 -21.70 -24.15
CA GLU A 169 14.33 -22.47 -23.01
C GLU A 169 14.68 -21.76 -21.70
N VAL A 170 15.91 -21.26 -21.55
CA VAL A 170 16.32 -20.46 -20.39
C VAL A 170 15.47 -19.20 -20.29
N THR A 171 15.17 -18.54 -21.41
CA THR A 171 14.32 -17.34 -21.42
C THR A 171 12.90 -17.65 -20.96
N LYS A 172 12.28 -18.74 -21.45
CA LYS A 172 10.94 -19.17 -21.04
C LYS A 172 10.87 -19.51 -19.55
N LEU A 173 11.83 -20.29 -19.06
CA LEU A 173 11.93 -20.64 -17.64
C LEU A 173 12.09 -19.40 -16.76
N VAL A 174 12.99 -18.49 -17.12
CA VAL A 174 13.21 -17.23 -16.38
C VAL A 174 11.94 -16.37 -16.35
N GLN A 175 11.19 -16.29 -17.46
CA GLN A 175 9.89 -15.61 -17.51
C GLN A 175 8.84 -16.30 -16.61
N ALA A 176 8.76 -17.64 -16.64
CA ALA A 176 7.85 -18.40 -15.79
C ALA A 176 8.14 -18.14 -14.31
N ILE A 177 9.42 -18.13 -13.93
CA ILE A 177 9.85 -17.85 -12.56
C ILE A 177 9.56 -16.39 -12.18
N GLY A 178 9.84 -15.43 -13.07
CA GLY A 178 9.50 -14.02 -12.84
C GLY A 178 8.00 -13.81 -12.62
N ASN A 179 7.17 -14.51 -13.39
CA ASN A 179 5.70 -14.51 -13.21
C ASN A 179 5.27 -15.10 -11.87
N LEU A 180 5.89 -16.20 -11.43
CA LEU A 180 5.65 -16.81 -10.13
C LEU A 180 6.06 -15.89 -8.98
N ALA A 181 7.26 -15.30 -9.05
CA ALA A 181 7.74 -14.33 -8.08
C ALA A 181 6.83 -13.09 -7.98
N MET A 182 6.38 -12.55 -9.12
CA MET A 182 5.44 -11.42 -9.14
C MET A 182 4.06 -11.81 -8.59
N LEU A 183 3.60 -13.03 -8.81
CA LEU A 183 2.33 -13.50 -8.24
C LEU A 183 2.44 -13.68 -6.72
N ASN A 184 3.52 -14.29 -6.23
CA ASN A 184 3.85 -14.36 -4.80
C ASN A 184 3.86 -12.96 -4.18
N ALA A 185 4.59 -12.02 -4.79
CA ALA A 185 4.64 -10.61 -4.38
C ALA A 185 3.24 -10.00 -4.28
N LYS A 186 2.41 -10.15 -5.32
CA LYS A 186 1.02 -9.65 -5.33
C LYS A 186 0.15 -10.28 -4.24
N LEU A 187 0.35 -11.56 -3.94
CA LEU A 187 -0.44 -12.30 -2.96
C LEU A 187 -0.21 -11.71 -1.57
N VAL A 188 1.04 -11.58 -1.12
CA VAL A 188 1.33 -11.02 0.22
C VAL A 188 1.13 -9.51 0.28
N MET A 189 1.39 -8.75 -0.80
CA MET A 189 1.20 -7.29 -0.77
C MET A 189 -0.27 -6.86 -0.75
N LYS A 190 -1.17 -7.63 -1.38
CA LYS A 190 -2.58 -7.24 -1.53
C LYS A 190 -3.50 -7.89 -0.52
N LEU A 191 -3.11 -9.02 0.06
CA LEU A 191 -3.85 -9.65 1.14
C LEU A 191 -3.38 -9.02 2.46
N HIS A 192 -4.27 -8.33 3.15
CA HIS A 192 -3.96 -7.56 4.35
C HIS A 192 -3.49 -8.50 5.49
N GLN A 193 -2.42 -8.12 6.21
CA GLN A 193 -1.78 -8.93 7.27
C GLN A 193 -2.77 -9.39 8.37
N TRP A 194 -3.86 -8.63 8.58
CA TRP A 194 -4.97 -8.98 9.47
C TRP A 194 -5.60 -10.35 9.16
N TYR A 195 -5.75 -10.71 7.89
CA TYR A 195 -6.38 -11.98 7.49
C TYR A 195 -5.42 -13.16 7.53
N PHE A 196 -4.12 -12.93 7.34
CA PHE A 196 -3.10 -13.98 7.40
C PHE A 196 -2.84 -14.53 8.81
N SER A 197 -3.35 -13.86 9.84
CA SER A 197 -3.33 -14.36 11.22
C SER A 197 -4.34 -15.49 11.47
N LYS A 198 -5.29 -15.72 10.55
CA LYS A 198 -6.34 -16.71 10.70
C LYS A 198 -5.92 -18.07 10.13
N ASP A 199 -5.92 -19.08 10.98
CA ASP A 199 -5.68 -20.48 10.58
C ASP A 199 -6.96 -21.12 10.03
N THR A 200 -7.57 -20.48 9.03
CA THR A 200 -8.84 -20.92 8.43
C THR A 200 -8.70 -21.04 6.91
N PRO A 201 -9.04 -22.19 6.30
CA PRO A 201 -9.11 -22.31 4.85
C PRO A 201 -10.06 -21.25 4.26
N PRO A 202 -9.72 -20.63 3.12
CA PRO A 202 -8.62 -20.95 2.20
C PRO A 202 -7.27 -20.27 2.51
N ILE A 203 -7.17 -19.51 3.61
CA ILE A 203 -6.00 -18.69 3.93
C ILE A 203 -4.84 -19.55 4.43
N SER A 204 -5.11 -20.50 5.34
CA SER A 204 -4.10 -21.43 5.84
C SER A 204 -3.47 -22.26 4.71
N ASP A 205 -4.29 -22.75 3.77
CA ASP A 205 -3.82 -23.44 2.57
C ASP A 205 -2.94 -22.54 1.69
N ALA A 206 -3.33 -21.27 1.53
CA ALA A 206 -2.53 -20.32 0.76
C ALA A 206 -1.17 -20.04 1.42
N ASN A 207 -1.12 -19.95 2.76
CA ASN A 207 0.14 -19.77 3.50
C ASN A 207 1.11 -20.94 3.27
N LEU A 208 0.60 -22.17 3.30
CA LEU A 208 1.37 -23.37 2.94
C LEU A 208 1.91 -23.30 1.51
N GLU A 209 1.06 -22.90 0.56
CA GLU A 209 1.45 -22.77 -0.84
C GLU A 209 2.46 -21.63 -1.09
N ILE A 210 2.44 -20.54 -0.30
CA ILE A 210 3.47 -19.49 -0.36
C ILE A 210 4.84 -20.06 0.02
N ILE A 211 4.92 -20.80 1.14
CA ILE A 211 6.15 -21.42 1.61
C ILE A 211 6.68 -22.41 0.56
N ARG A 212 5.78 -23.27 0.05
CA ARG A 212 6.09 -24.24 -1.00
C ARG A 212 6.60 -23.55 -2.26
N ALA A 213 5.91 -22.50 -2.71
CA ALA A 213 6.31 -21.73 -3.90
C ALA A 213 7.66 -21.04 -3.69
N ALA A 214 7.93 -20.50 -2.51
CA ALA A 214 9.21 -19.87 -2.19
C ALA A 214 10.37 -20.88 -2.27
N TYR A 215 10.23 -22.04 -1.65
CA TYR A 215 11.22 -23.13 -1.71
C TYR A 215 11.49 -23.54 -3.15
N TRP A 216 10.46 -23.94 -3.89
CA TRP A 216 10.62 -24.45 -5.25
C TRP A 216 11.17 -23.39 -6.21
N THR A 217 10.84 -22.11 -6.00
CA THR A 217 11.41 -21.02 -6.81
C THR A 217 12.92 -20.89 -6.59
N ILE A 218 13.36 -20.88 -5.34
CA ILE A 218 14.78 -20.78 -4.99
C ILE A 218 15.51 -22.05 -5.44
N HIS A 219 14.89 -23.21 -5.28
CA HIS A 219 15.43 -24.48 -5.75
C HIS A 219 15.65 -24.50 -7.26
N SER A 220 14.71 -23.95 -8.04
CA SER A 220 14.89 -23.77 -9.49
C SER A 220 16.05 -22.84 -9.84
N PHE A 221 16.29 -21.76 -9.08
CA PHE A 221 17.49 -20.92 -9.29
C PHE A 221 18.78 -21.69 -9.05
N VAL A 222 18.84 -22.51 -8.00
CA VAL A 222 20.02 -23.32 -7.68
C VAL A 222 20.28 -24.37 -8.78
N GLN A 223 19.23 -25.02 -9.29
CA GLN A 223 19.35 -25.97 -10.39
C GLN A 223 19.79 -25.30 -11.70
N MET A 224 19.22 -24.12 -12.02
CA MET A 224 19.65 -23.34 -13.18
C MET A 224 21.08 -22.84 -13.05
N ALA A 225 21.47 -22.35 -11.87
CA ALA A 225 22.83 -21.94 -11.59
C ALA A 225 23.81 -23.10 -11.89
N SER A 226 23.45 -24.30 -11.43
CA SER A 226 24.25 -25.51 -11.68
C SER A 226 24.33 -25.85 -13.18
N LEU A 227 23.22 -25.75 -13.92
CA LEU A 227 23.16 -25.99 -15.38
C LEU A 227 23.98 -24.98 -16.20
N LEU A 228 23.94 -23.70 -15.80
CA LEU A 228 24.65 -22.60 -16.45
C LEU A 228 26.12 -22.51 -16.02
N GLY A 229 26.67 -23.56 -15.40
CA GLY A 229 28.07 -23.63 -14.99
C GLY A 229 28.44 -22.72 -13.82
N LEU A 230 27.46 -22.17 -13.09
CA LEU A 230 27.72 -21.39 -11.86
C LEU A 230 28.26 -22.25 -10.71
N ARG A 231 28.22 -23.59 -10.84
CA ARG A 231 28.51 -24.55 -9.75
C ARG A 231 29.50 -25.69 -10.09
N ASN A 232 30.30 -25.52 -11.12
CA ASN A 232 31.15 -26.50 -11.80
C ASN A 232 31.64 -27.75 -11.02
N LYS A 233 31.37 -28.94 -11.59
CA LYS A 233 32.28 -30.11 -11.70
C LYS A 233 31.80 -31.00 -12.86
N ASN A 234 32.58 -31.13 -13.94
CA ASN A 234 32.67 -32.25 -14.91
C ASN A 234 31.43 -33.12 -15.28
N THR A 235 30.21 -32.66 -15.08
CA THR A 235 29.00 -33.27 -15.63
C THR A 235 28.63 -32.47 -16.86
N SER A 236 29.23 -32.81 -18.00
CA SER A 236 28.71 -32.35 -19.28
C SER A 236 27.37 -33.06 -19.52
N LEU A 237 26.30 -32.56 -18.89
CA LEU A 237 24.96 -32.79 -19.44
C LEU A 237 25.04 -32.35 -20.89
N THR A 238 24.67 -33.26 -21.80
CA THR A 238 24.59 -32.95 -23.21
C THR A 238 23.64 -31.77 -23.42
N SER A 239 23.77 -31.03 -24.53
CA SER A 239 22.85 -29.92 -24.83
C SER A 239 21.39 -30.37 -24.78
N GLU A 240 21.09 -31.63 -25.09
CA GLU A 240 19.74 -32.20 -25.08
C GLU A 240 19.24 -32.55 -23.68
N GLU A 241 20.08 -33.13 -22.81
CA GLU A 241 19.73 -33.35 -21.40
C GLU A 241 19.53 -32.03 -20.64
N GLY A 242 20.34 -31.02 -20.96
CA GLY A 242 20.17 -29.66 -20.44
C GLY A 242 18.84 -29.03 -20.85
N LYS A 243 18.45 -29.13 -22.13
CA LYS A 243 17.14 -28.67 -22.62
C LYS A 243 16.00 -29.39 -21.90
N ALA A 244 16.06 -30.72 -21.81
CA ALA A 244 15.01 -31.52 -21.17
C ALA A 244 14.80 -31.10 -19.70
N LEU A 245 15.88 -30.86 -18.96
CA LEU A 245 15.79 -30.39 -17.58
C LEU A 245 15.17 -28.98 -17.49
N ILE A 246 15.53 -28.05 -18.37
CA ILE A 246 14.95 -26.70 -18.38
C ILE A 246 13.44 -26.75 -18.67
N ILE A 247 13.02 -27.57 -19.64
CA ILE A 247 11.59 -27.77 -19.95
C ILE A 247 10.85 -28.39 -18.76
N GLN A 248 11.47 -29.36 -18.06
CA GLN A 248 10.89 -29.94 -16.85
C GLN A 248 10.69 -28.87 -15.76
N LEU A 249 11.73 -28.08 -15.48
CA LEU A 249 11.67 -26.99 -14.49
C LEU A 249 10.62 -25.95 -14.87
N GLU A 250 10.50 -25.60 -16.15
CA GLU A 250 9.49 -24.66 -16.63
C GLU A 250 8.08 -25.16 -16.35
N ASN A 251 7.82 -26.44 -16.63
CA ASN A 251 6.55 -27.08 -16.36
C ASN A 251 6.24 -27.11 -14.86
N GLU A 252 7.22 -27.42 -14.00
CA GLU A 252 7.05 -27.43 -12.54
C GLU A 252 6.73 -26.03 -12.00
N VAL A 253 7.46 -25.00 -12.43
CA VAL A 253 7.20 -23.60 -12.06
C VAL A 253 5.81 -23.15 -12.50
N ASN A 254 5.39 -23.50 -13.72
CA ASN A 254 4.07 -23.16 -14.23
C ASN A 254 2.93 -23.87 -13.46
N GLN A 255 3.16 -25.11 -13.01
CA GLN A 255 2.21 -25.81 -12.14
C GLN A 255 2.05 -25.11 -10.78
N ILE A 256 3.15 -24.75 -10.14
CA ILE A 256 3.14 -23.98 -8.88
C ILE A 256 2.41 -22.64 -9.07
N TYR A 257 2.71 -21.94 -10.17
CA TYR A 257 2.03 -20.69 -10.52
C TYR A 257 0.51 -20.88 -10.66
N ALA A 258 0.06 -21.95 -11.31
CA ALA A 258 -1.37 -22.23 -11.46
C ALA A 258 -2.07 -22.49 -10.11
N ILE A 259 -1.43 -23.25 -9.23
CA ILE A 259 -1.92 -23.54 -7.87
C ILE A 259 -2.01 -22.25 -7.06
N LEU A 260 -0.93 -21.48 -6.99
CA LEU A 260 -0.89 -20.23 -6.25
C LEU A 260 -1.91 -19.21 -6.78
N LYS A 261 -2.11 -19.15 -8.10
CA LYS A 261 -3.10 -18.28 -8.73
C LYS A 261 -4.53 -18.66 -8.37
N HIS A 262 -4.79 -19.95 -8.19
CA HIS A 262 -6.07 -20.45 -7.69
C HIS A 262 -6.27 -20.04 -6.23
N HIS A 263 -5.30 -20.29 -5.34
CA HIS A 263 -5.37 -19.88 -3.94
C HIS A 263 -5.53 -18.36 -3.77
N TYR A 264 -4.82 -17.56 -4.58
CA TYR A 264 -4.99 -16.10 -4.62
C TYR A 264 -6.43 -15.69 -4.91
N LYS A 265 -7.06 -16.30 -5.93
CA LYS A 265 -8.45 -16.00 -6.29
C LYS A 265 -9.41 -16.40 -5.17
N SER A 266 -9.23 -17.60 -4.60
CA SER A 266 -10.06 -18.10 -3.50
C SER A 266 -9.95 -17.23 -2.26
N CYS A 267 -8.74 -16.83 -1.86
CA CYS A 267 -8.51 -15.91 -0.75
C CYS A 267 -9.17 -14.56 -0.99
N LYS A 268 -9.05 -14.01 -2.22
CA LYS A 268 -9.67 -12.73 -2.57
C LYS A 268 -11.19 -12.77 -2.43
N VAL A 269 -11.83 -13.86 -2.87
CA VAL A 269 -13.29 -14.05 -2.74
C VAL A 269 -13.69 -14.18 -1.27
N TYR A 270 -12.97 -15.02 -0.51
CA TYR A 270 -13.22 -15.24 0.91
C TYR A 270 -13.12 -13.93 1.72
N ILE A 271 -12.00 -13.22 1.58
CA ILE A 271 -11.77 -11.95 2.28
C ILE A 271 -12.79 -10.90 1.85
N GLY A 272 -13.14 -10.84 0.56
CA GLY A 272 -14.18 -9.92 0.10
C GLY A 272 -15.52 -10.17 0.79
N LYS A 273 -15.90 -11.44 0.96
CA LYS A 273 -17.11 -11.83 1.69
C LYS A 273 -17.01 -11.48 3.17
N GLU A 274 -15.87 -11.77 3.80
CA GLU A 274 -15.64 -11.48 5.22
C GLU A 274 -15.69 -9.98 5.52
N ILE A 275 -15.05 -9.15 4.68
CA ILE A 275 -15.13 -7.69 4.76
C ILE A 275 -16.57 -7.22 4.65
N GLU A 276 -17.34 -7.78 3.72
CA GLU A 276 -18.74 -7.40 3.54
C GLU A 276 -19.59 -7.79 4.75
N GLU A 277 -19.42 -8.99 5.29
CA GLU A 277 -20.12 -9.44 6.50
C GLU A 277 -19.78 -8.58 7.72
N ALA A 278 -18.50 -8.28 7.92
CA ALA A 278 -18.04 -7.38 8.99
C ALA A 278 -18.57 -5.95 8.80
N TYR A 279 -18.57 -5.44 7.56
CA TYR A 279 -19.14 -4.14 7.22
C TYR A 279 -20.64 -4.06 7.50
N GLN A 280 -21.41 -5.09 7.12
CA GLN A 280 -22.84 -5.17 7.42
C GLN A 280 -23.10 -5.28 8.93
N SER A 281 -22.26 -6.00 9.66
CA SER A 281 -22.32 -6.05 11.12
C SER A 281 -22.08 -4.67 11.73
N LEU A 282 -21.10 -3.92 11.20
CA LEU A 282 -20.77 -2.58 11.66
C LEU A 282 -21.88 -1.57 11.36
N LEU A 283 -22.50 -1.65 10.18
CA LEU A 283 -23.67 -0.84 9.83
C LEU A 283 -24.81 -1.06 10.83
N LYS A 284 -25.12 -2.32 11.15
CA LYS A 284 -26.16 -2.65 12.14
C LYS A 284 -25.83 -2.12 13.52
N LEU A 285 -24.58 -2.27 13.96
CA LEU A 285 -24.12 -1.80 15.27
C LEU A 285 -24.28 -0.28 15.41
N MET A 286 -23.97 0.47 14.36
CA MET A 286 -24.06 1.94 14.34
C MET A 286 -25.48 2.49 14.15
N GLN A 287 -26.44 1.66 13.72
CA GLN A 287 -27.84 2.04 13.49
C GLN A 287 -28.78 1.70 14.65
N ILE A 288 -28.26 1.18 15.77
CA ILE A 288 -29.08 0.83 16.94
C ILE A 288 -29.71 2.11 17.52
N PRO A 289 -31.05 2.21 17.60
CA PRO A 289 -31.73 3.38 18.16
C PRO A 289 -31.36 3.58 19.64
N GLY A 290 -30.97 4.81 20.00
CA GLY A 290 -30.48 5.14 21.35
C GLY A 290 -29.01 4.83 21.59
N GLY A 291 -28.26 4.47 20.54
CA GLY A 291 -26.83 4.19 20.58
C GLY A 291 -26.50 2.69 20.58
N GLY A 292 -25.39 2.34 19.92
CA GLY A 292 -24.84 0.98 19.96
C GLY A 292 -23.95 0.79 21.18
N ASN A 293 -23.66 -0.44 21.61
CA ASN A 293 -22.75 -0.64 22.74
C ASN A 293 -21.37 0.00 22.44
N ILE A 294 -21.02 1.10 23.12
CA ILE A 294 -19.77 1.85 22.90
C ILE A 294 -18.55 0.93 23.05
N GLU A 295 -18.61 -0.04 23.94
CA GLU A 295 -17.55 -1.03 24.14
C GLU A 295 -17.38 -1.91 22.90
N GLU A 296 -18.49 -2.33 22.28
CA GLU A 296 -18.45 -3.10 21.04
C GLU A 296 -17.93 -2.24 19.88
N ILE A 297 -18.35 -0.98 19.78
CA ILE A 297 -17.86 -0.03 18.77
C ILE A 297 -16.35 0.16 18.93
N LEU A 298 -15.89 0.52 20.13
CA LEU A 298 -14.46 0.70 20.41
C LEU A 298 -13.66 -0.57 20.11
N ASN A 299 -14.16 -1.75 20.49
CA ASN A 299 -13.49 -3.01 20.19
C ASN A 299 -13.36 -3.26 18.67
N ARG A 300 -14.39 -2.93 17.88
CA ARG A 300 -14.34 -3.06 16.42
C ARG A 300 -13.36 -2.09 15.78
N PHE A 301 -13.36 -0.82 16.18
CA PHE A 301 -12.48 0.19 15.60
C PHE A 301 -11.03 0.08 16.07
N LEU A 302 -10.79 -0.35 17.32
CA LEU A 302 -9.46 -0.40 17.95
C LEU A 302 -8.85 -1.81 17.98
N GLY A 303 -9.56 -2.82 17.45
CA GLY A 303 -9.01 -4.13 17.16
C GLY A 303 -8.83 -5.08 18.37
N GLY A 304 -9.51 -4.84 19.49
CA GLY A 304 -9.61 -5.75 20.66
C GLY A 304 -8.31 -6.14 21.40
N GLN A 305 -7.14 -5.93 20.80
CA GLN A 305 -5.81 -6.29 21.32
C GLN A 305 -4.97 -5.05 21.69
N GLY A 306 -5.52 -3.85 21.57
CA GLY A 306 -4.86 -2.61 21.95
C GLY A 306 -4.76 -2.47 23.47
N LYS A 307 -3.66 -1.86 23.95
CA LYS A 307 -3.48 -1.40 25.35
C LYS A 307 -4.40 -0.24 25.74
N VAL A 308 -5.36 0.12 24.89
CA VAL A 308 -6.30 1.20 25.16
C VAL A 308 -7.22 0.74 26.29
N ASP A 309 -7.24 1.52 27.35
CA ASP A 309 -8.09 1.31 28.51
C ASP A 309 -9.55 1.65 28.13
N ILE A 310 -10.23 0.71 27.46
CA ILE A 310 -11.61 0.86 27.00
C ILE A 310 -12.54 1.23 28.16
N ASP A 311 -12.23 0.76 29.38
CA ASP A 311 -12.97 1.09 30.60
C ASP A 311 -12.96 2.60 30.91
N LYS A 312 -11.89 3.32 30.57
CA LYS A 312 -11.85 4.80 30.69
C LYS A 312 -12.69 5.49 29.63
N LEU A 313 -12.67 4.98 28.41
CA LEU A 313 -13.36 5.58 27.27
C LEU A 313 -14.88 5.40 27.34
N ARG A 314 -15.39 4.25 27.80
CA ARG A 314 -16.83 3.96 27.82
C ARG A 314 -17.67 4.88 28.72
N SER A 315 -17.03 5.60 29.65
CA SER A 315 -17.71 6.49 30.60
C SER A 315 -17.81 7.94 30.13
N LYS A 316 -17.23 8.26 28.96
CA LYS A 316 -17.13 9.62 28.42
C LYS A 316 -17.55 9.66 26.95
N HIS A 317 -17.76 10.87 26.43
CA HIS A 317 -17.89 11.05 24.99
C HIS A 317 -16.55 10.75 24.32
N VAL A 318 -16.57 10.04 23.21
CA VAL A 318 -15.37 9.69 22.44
C VAL A 318 -15.38 10.46 21.13
N LEU A 319 -14.29 11.17 20.85
CA LEU A 319 -14.04 11.85 19.60
C LEU A 319 -13.03 11.03 18.79
N PHE A 320 -13.50 10.38 17.73
CA PHE A 320 -12.63 9.76 16.75
C PHE A 320 -12.06 10.82 15.82
N LEU A 321 -10.76 11.10 15.98
CA LEU A 321 -10.00 11.95 15.09
C LEU A 321 -9.48 11.08 13.94
N ILE A 322 -10.13 11.18 12.79
CA ILE A 322 -9.80 10.38 11.61
C ILE A 322 -9.01 11.25 10.66
N THR A 323 -7.78 10.83 10.37
CA THR A 323 -6.87 11.59 9.52
C THR A 323 -6.16 10.66 8.56
N ASP A 324 -5.64 11.22 7.47
CA ASP A 324 -4.52 10.61 6.78
C ASP A 324 -3.22 10.94 7.55
N LEU A 325 -2.06 10.68 6.94
CA LEU A 325 -0.77 11.05 7.54
C LEU A 325 -0.37 12.49 7.18
N ASP A 326 -1.25 13.32 6.60
CA ASP A 326 -0.93 14.66 6.08
C ASP A 326 -1.48 15.80 6.96
N ILE A 327 -2.06 15.48 8.13
CA ILE A 327 -2.43 16.48 9.15
C ILE A 327 -1.22 17.34 9.56
N SER A 328 -1.43 18.65 9.68
CA SER A 328 -0.38 19.60 10.03
C SER A 328 -0.05 19.59 11.53
N LEU A 329 1.18 19.93 11.89
CA LEU A 329 1.58 20.10 13.30
C LEU A 329 0.85 21.27 13.97
N GLU A 330 0.45 22.28 13.21
CA GLU A 330 -0.34 23.43 13.71
C GLU A 330 -1.72 22.97 14.16
N GLU A 331 -2.42 22.17 13.35
CA GLU A 331 -3.72 21.58 13.72
C GLU A 331 -3.61 20.68 14.95
N ILE A 332 -2.55 19.86 15.03
CA ILE A 332 -2.30 19.01 16.21
C ILE A 332 -2.08 19.88 17.47
N THR A 333 -1.32 20.97 17.35
CA THR A 333 -1.04 21.88 18.46
C THR A 333 -2.33 22.53 18.97
N LEU A 334 -3.19 23.02 18.08
CA LEU A 334 -4.48 23.60 18.43
C LEU A 334 -5.41 22.58 19.11
N LEU A 335 -5.49 21.35 18.60
CA LEU A 335 -6.30 20.29 19.22
C LEU A 335 -5.76 19.91 20.60
N ASN A 336 -4.44 19.87 20.78
CA ASN A 336 -3.83 19.60 22.08
C ASN A 336 -4.25 20.65 23.11
N GLU A 337 -4.26 21.93 22.74
CA GLU A 337 -4.70 23.01 23.65
C GLU A 337 -6.19 22.89 24.02
N LEU A 338 -7.04 22.51 23.07
CA LEU A 338 -8.47 22.30 23.32
C LEU A 338 -8.69 21.09 24.23
N TYR A 339 -7.98 19.99 23.96
CA TYR A 339 -8.07 18.74 24.71
C TYR A 339 -7.64 18.91 26.18
N GLU A 340 -6.56 19.64 26.46
CA GLU A 340 -6.10 19.89 27.83
C GLU A 340 -7.08 20.73 28.67
N LYS A 341 -7.95 21.52 28.01
CA LYS A 341 -8.91 22.41 28.66
C LYS A 341 -10.28 21.76 28.91
N THR A 342 -10.45 20.48 28.61
CA THR A 342 -11.73 19.79 28.76
C THR A 342 -11.58 18.39 29.37
N ALA A 343 -12.54 18.01 30.20
CA ALA A 343 -12.68 16.64 30.70
C ALA A 343 -13.91 15.93 30.11
N SER A 344 -14.67 16.62 29.26
CA SER A 344 -15.99 16.20 28.77
C SER A 344 -15.94 15.10 27.71
N TYR A 345 -14.84 15.00 26.97
CA TYR A 345 -14.63 13.99 25.93
C TYR A 345 -13.17 13.55 25.86
N GLU A 346 -12.94 12.36 25.31
CA GLU A 346 -11.62 11.81 25.04
C GLU A 346 -11.38 11.75 23.53
N ILE A 347 -10.17 12.07 23.07
CA ILE A 347 -9.82 11.97 21.64
C ILE A 347 -9.12 10.63 21.39
N VAL A 348 -9.51 9.94 20.34
CA VAL A 348 -8.89 8.69 19.87
C VAL A 348 -8.51 8.87 18.40
N TRP A 349 -7.23 8.72 18.10
CA TRP A 349 -6.72 8.90 16.73
C TRP A 349 -6.92 7.64 15.88
N LEU A 350 -7.51 7.78 14.69
CA LEU A 350 -7.72 6.70 13.73
C LEU A 350 -7.03 7.04 12.39
N PRO A 351 -5.81 6.51 12.14
CA PRO A 351 -5.07 6.77 10.91
C PRO A 351 -5.65 5.96 9.73
N VAL A 352 -6.19 6.64 8.72
CA VAL A 352 -6.67 6.00 7.48
C VAL A 352 -5.65 6.26 6.36
N VAL A 353 -4.79 5.27 6.10
CA VAL A 353 -3.69 5.39 5.14
C VAL A 353 -3.99 4.61 3.86
N ASP A 354 -3.83 5.26 2.70
CA ASP A 354 -3.83 4.60 1.39
C ASP A 354 -2.41 4.13 1.04
N GLY A 355 -2.20 2.82 0.83
CA GLY A 355 -0.98 2.28 0.23
C GLY A 355 0.14 1.92 1.22
N LEU A 356 1.40 2.24 0.87
CA LEU A 356 2.57 1.86 1.66
C LEU A 356 2.60 2.70 2.95
N TYR A 357 2.40 2.03 4.08
CA TYR A 357 2.43 2.63 5.41
C TYR A 357 3.80 3.26 5.71
N ASN A 358 3.84 4.59 5.89
CA ASN A 358 5.05 5.31 6.29
C ASN A 358 5.18 5.32 7.83
N LYS A 359 5.80 4.26 8.36
CA LYS A 359 6.04 4.08 9.80
C LYS A 359 6.74 5.27 10.46
N GLN A 360 7.72 5.87 9.79
CA GLN A 360 8.47 7.00 10.35
C GLN A 360 7.60 8.24 10.51
N LYS A 361 6.79 8.56 9.48
CA LYS A 361 5.86 9.70 9.55
C LYS A 361 4.80 9.47 10.62
N PHE A 362 4.26 8.25 10.70
CA PHE A 362 3.30 7.86 11.73
C PHE A 362 3.86 8.07 13.14
N MET A 363 5.07 7.57 13.43
CA MET A 363 5.68 7.72 14.76
C MET A 363 5.92 9.18 15.13
N LYS A 364 6.39 10.00 14.17
CA LYS A 364 6.58 11.45 14.40
C LYS A 364 5.28 12.16 14.77
N LEU A 365 4.18 11.86 14.06
CA LEU A 365 2.87 12.44 14.38
C LEU A 365 2.39 11.97 15.75
N LYS A 366 2.53 10.67 16.04
CA LYS A 366 2.16 10.07 17.32
C LYS A 366 2.85 10.76 18.51
N GLU A 367 4.14 11.09 18.39
CA GLU A 367 4.90 11.78 19.44
C GLU A 367 4.36 13.18 19.79
N HIS A 368 3.66 13.85 18.88
CA HIS A 368 3.13 15.20 19.09
C HIS A 368 1.67 15.23 19.57
N MET A 369 1.00 14.08 19.62
CA MET A 369 -0.40 13.99 20.03
C MET A 369 -0.51 13.64 21.52
N LYS A 370 -1.30 14.40 22.27
CA LYS A 370 -1.50 14.20 23.73
C LYS A 370 -2.61 13.20 24.08
N TRP A 371 -3.40 12.78 23.10
CA TRP A 371 -4.56 11.91 23.26
C TRP A 371 -4.25 10.43 22.95
N TYR A 372 -5.28 9.58 22.95
CA TYR A 372 -5.10 8.14 22.72
C TYR A 372 -4.65 7.85 21.29
N THR A 373 -3.44 7.32 21.17
CA THR A 373 -2.77 6.96 19.90
C THR A 373 -2.30 5.50 19.88
N ASP A 374 -2.63 4.72 20.91
CA ASP A 374 -2.35 3.28 21.00
C ASP A 374 -3.36 2.46 20.20
N VAL A 375 -3.59 2.86 18.96
CA VAL A 375 -4.48 2.21 18.01
C VAL A 375 -3.71 1.23 17.11
N PRO A 376 -4.40 0.27 16.47
CA PRO A 376 -3.77 -0.59 15.48
C PRO A 376 -3.04 0.24 14.41
N THR A 377 -1.83 -0.17 14.07
CA THR A 377 -1.04 0.49 13.03
C THR A 377 -1.75 0.47 11.67
N VAL A 378 -2.60 -0.53 11.46
CA VAL A 378 -3.49 -0.62 10.30
C VAL A 378 -4.88 -1.03 10.76
N LEU A 379 -5.88 -0.24 10.41
CA LEU A 379 -7.29 -0.49 10.74
C LEU A 379 -7.86 -1.66 9.92
N GLU A 380 -8.89 -2.31 10.46
CA GLU A 380 -9.59 -3.37 9.75
C GLU A 380 -10.21 -2.84 8.43
N PRO A 381 -10.10 -3.56 7.30
CA PRO A 381 -10.63 -3.07 6.03
C PRO A 381 -12.14 -2.77 6.02
N ALA A 382 -12.95 -3.49 6.81
CA ALA A 382 -14.37 -3.20 6.97
C ALA A 382 -14.61 -1.84 7.66
N VAL A 383 -13.79 -1.51 8.67
CA VAL A 383 -13.80 -0.21 9.34
C VAL A 383 -13.39 0.92 8.38
N ILE A 384 -12.33 0.71 7.60
CA ILE A 384 -11.89 1.69 6.59
C ILE A 384 -13.00 1.93 5.56
N LYS A 385 -13.64 0.87 5.08
CA LYS A 385 -14.79 0.96 4.15
C LYS A 385 -15.91 1.80 4.76
N TYR A 386 -16.28 1.55 6.01
CA TYR A 386 -17.29 2.32 6.72
C TYR A 386 -16.95 3.79 6.87
N ILE A 387 -15.72 4.11 7.31
CA ILE A 387 -15.24 5.49 7.45
C ILE A 387 -15.34 6.26 6.11
N ARG A 388 -15.08 5.59 4.98
CA ARG A 388 -15.15 6.22 3.65
C ARG A 388 -16.57 6.35 3.13
N GLU A 389 -17.36 5.28 3.20
CA GLU A 389 -18.70 5.24 2.59
C GLU A 389 -19.74 5.96 3.44
N VAL A 390 -19.70 5.80 4.77
CA VAL A 390 -20.70 6.35 5.70
C VAL A 390 -20.24 7.68 6.28
N TRP A 391 -18.99 7.76 6.76
CA TRP A 391 -18.48 9.02 7.33
C TRP A 391 -17.91 9.99 6.30
N HIS A 392 -17.85 9.60 5.02
CA HIS A 392 -17.43 10.43 3.89
C HIS A 392 -16.01 11.00 4.05
N PHE A 393 -15.10 10.24 4.64
CA PHE A 393 -13.69 10.62 4.71
C PHE A 393 -13.04 10.59 3.32
N ILE A 394 -12.62 11.77 2.82
CA ILE A 394 -11.90 11.95 1.54
C ILE A 394 -10.57 12.65 1.80
N LYS A 395 -9.67 12.00 2.56
CA LYS A 395 -8.32 12.48 2.93
C LYS A 395 -8.24 13.75 3.78
N SER A 396 -9.30 14.55 3.85
CA SER A 396 -9.41 15.64 4.81
C SER A 396 -9.70 15.10 6.22
N PRO A 397 -9.03 15.60 7.27
CA PRO A 397 -9.29 15.16 8.63
C PRO A 397 -10.76 15.40 9.01
N ILE A 398 -11.35 14.48 9.76
CA ILE A 398 -12.70 14.61 10.32
C ILE A 398 -12.68 14.21 11.80
N ALA A 399 -13.59 14.77 12.58
CA ALA A 399 -13.78 14.43 13.99
C ALA A 399 -15.20 13.90 14.23
N VAL A 400 -15.35 12.59 14.40
CA VAL A 400 -16.65 11.97 14.68
C VAL A 400 -16.84 11.86 16.18
N ILE A 401 -18.00 12.26 16.71
CA ILE A 401 -18.27 12.24 18.15
C ILE A 401 -19.35 11.20 18.47
N LEU A 402 -19.04 10.37 19.46
CA LEU A 402 -19.90 9.35 20.02
C LEU A 402 -20.20 9.64 21.50
N THR A 403 -21.44 9.40 21.93
CA THR A 403 -21.83 9.44 23.34
C THR A 403 -21.35 8.19 24.09
N PRO A 404 -21.39 8.16 25.44
CA PRO A 404 -21.15 6.95 26.23
C PRO A 404 -22.10 5.79 25.88
N GLU A 405 -23.29 6.11 25.36
CA GLU A 405 -24.26 5.13 24.86
C GLU A 405 -23.94 4.66 23.44
N GLY A 406 -22.90 5.19 22.81
CA GLY A 406 -22.48 4.89 21.44
C GLY A 406 -23.38 5.49 20.35
N GLU A 407 -24.13 6.55 20.68
CA GLU A 407 -24.87 7.33 19.70
C GLU A 407 -23.96 8.37 19.05
N MET A 408 -24.07 8.57 17.73
CA MET A 408 -23.29 9.60 17.03
C MET A 408 -23.99 10.96 17.13
N THR A 409 -23.36 11.93 17.80
CA THR A 409 -23.90 13.30 17.88
C THR A 409 -23.49 14.17 16.70
N CYS A 410 -22.28 13.94 16.17
CA CYS A 410 -21.70 14.74 15.09
C CYS A 410 -20.80 13.88 14.21
N GLN A 411 -21.02 13.90 12.90
CA GLN A 411 -20.16 13.22 11.91
C GLN A 411 -18.87 13.99 11.64
N ASN A 412 -18.86 15.32 11.79
CA ASN A 412 -17.63 16.11 11.69
C ASN A 412 -17.68 17.35 12.59
N ALA A 413 -17.06 17.24 13.76
CA ALA A 413 -16.98 18.30 14.76
C ALA A 413 -15.84 19.29 14.55
N LEU A 414 -14.91 19.06 13.60
CA LEU A 414 -13.76 19.96 13.40
C LEU A 414 -14.19 21.41 13.11
N PRO A 415 -15.17 21.70 12.23
CA PRO A 415 -15.60 23.09 12.00
C PRO A 415 -16.15 23.76 13.26
N LEU A 416 -16.84 22.99 14.12
CA LEU A 416 -17.37 23.49 15.39
C LEU A 416 -16.24 23.74 16.39
N LEU A 417 -15.28 22.82 16.49
CA LEU A 417 -14.08 22.96 17.35
C LEU A 417 -13.24 24.16 16.94
N TRP A 418 -13.03 24.40 15.66
CA TRP A 418 -12.24 25.54 15.18
C TRP A 418 -12.92 26.89 15.43
N THR A 419 -14.25 26.93 15.46
CA THR A 419 -15.00 28.18 15.55
C THR A 419 -15.39 28.56 16.98
N TRP A 420 -15.74 27.58 17.82
CA TRP A 420 -16.19 27.79 19.21
C TRP A 420 -15.42 26.96 20.25
N GLY A 421 -14.44 26.15 19.84
CA GLY A 421 -13.66 25.33 20.75
C GLY A 421 -14.54 24.39 21.59
N ASN A 422 -14.27 24.34 22.89
CA ASN A 422 -14.98 23.47 23.83
C ASN A 422 -16.42 23.94 24.14
N GLU A 423 -16.79 25.18 23.79
CA GLU A 423 -18.17 25.69 23.96
C GLU A 423 -19.16 25.00 23.00
N ALA A 424 -18.65 24.39 21.92
CA ALA A 424 -19.48 23.64 20.98
C ALA A 424 -19.94 22.27 21.50
N PHE A 425 -19.39 21.77 22.61
CA PHE A 425 -19.82 20.51 23.21
C PHE A 425 -21.32 20.59 23.64
N PRO A 426 -22.17 19.56 23.40
CA PRO A 426 -21.88 18.20 22.91
C PRO A 426 -21.88 18.01 21.38
N PHE A 427 -21.71 19.10 20.62
CA PHE A 427 -21.57 19.12 19.16
C PHE A 427 -22.80 18.61 18.40
N THR A 428 -24.00 18.81 18.97
CA THR A 428 -25.26 18.45 18.34
C THR A 428 -25.72 19.52 17.35
N ALA A 429 -26.61 19.15 16.42
CA ALA A 429 -27.24 20.11 15.51
C ALA A 429 -28.00 21.23 16.24
N GLU A 430 -28.55 20.94 17.43
CA GLU A 430 -29.21 21.93 18.26
C GLU A 430 -28.21 22.93 18.86
N THR A 431 -27.11 22.45 19.45
CA THR A 431 -26.03 23.31 19.98
C THR A 431 -25.41 24.15 18.88
N GLN A 432 -25.22 23.58 17.68
CA GLN A 432 -24.76 24.34 16.53
C GLN A 432 -25.73 25.48 16.20
N ARG A 433 -27.04 25.21 16.09
CA ARG A 433 -28.04 26.25 15.82
C ARG A 433 -28.02 27.35 16.88
N THR A 434 -27.99 26.99 18.16
CA THR A 434 -28.01 27.98 19.25
C THR A 434 -26.76 28.86 19.25
N LEU A 435 -25.57 28.29 19.04
CA LEU A 435 -24.32 29.06 18.93
C LEU A 435 -24.32 30.02 17.74
N TRP A 436 -24.85 29.58 16.60
CA TRP A 436 -25.03 30.45 15.44
C TRP A 436 -26.01 31.58 15.72
N HIS A 437 -27.15 31.30 16.36
CA HIS A 437 -28.16 32.30 16.73
C HIS A 437 -27.66 33.29 17.79
N ALA A 438 -26.86 32.83 18.75
CA ALA A 438 -26.29 33.67 19.81
C ALA A 438 -25.22 34.63 19.27
N ARG A 439 -24.45 34.19 18.27
CA ARG A 439 -23.37 34.99 17.67
C ARG A 439 -23.87 35.92 16.56
N TYR A 440 -24.90 35.53 15.81
CA TYR A 440 -25.47 36.33 14.73
C TYR A 440 -27.00 36.23 14.73
N SER A 441 -27.69 37.34 15.05
CA SER A 441 -29.09 37.50 14.67
C SER A 441 -29.17 37.39 13.15
N TRP A 442 -29.85 36.36 12.61
CA TRP A 442 -29.90 36.06 11.18
C TRP A 442 -30.17 37.32 10.36
N GLY A 443 -29.13 37.83 9.72
CA GLY A 443 -29.11 39.09 8.99
C GLY A 443 -27.94 39.09 8.02
N LEU A 444 -28.03 39.96 7.00
CA LEU A 444 -27.02 40.11 5.94
C LEU A 444 -25.59 40.34 6.47
N ASP A 445 -25.43 40.73 7.73
CA ASP A 445 -24.16 40.87 8.44
C ASP A 445 -23.35 39.55 8.52
N PHE A 446 -24.01 38.38 8.40
CA PHE A 446 -23.36 37.06 8.30
C PHE A 446 -22.40 36.94 7.10
N LEU A 447 -22.69 37.61 5.97
CA LEU A 447 -21.84 37.59 4.77
C LEU A 447 -20.71 38.64 4.83
N PHE A 448 -20.70 39.49 5.87
CA PHE A 448 -19.80 40.63 5.98
C PHE A 448 -18.86 40.56 7.17
N ASP A 449 -18.78 39.38 7.81
CA ASP A 449 -17.85 39.15 8.90
C ASP A 449 -16.43 38.94 8.40
N ASP A 450 -15.46 39.45 9.15
CA ASP A 450 -14.05 39.59 8.75
C ASP A 450 -13.33 38.24 8.56
N VAL A 451 -13.99 37.12 8.87
CA VAL A 451 -13.50 35.74 8.76
C VAL A 451 -13.76 35.13 7.37
N ILE A 452 -14.78 35.60 6.63
CA ILE A 452 -15.22 34.93 5.39
C ILE A 452 -14.49 35.47 4.15
N ASP A 453 -14.25 36.78 4.04
CA ASP A 453 -13.29 37.39 3.09
C ASP A 453 -13.20 38.93 3.31
N PRO A 454 -12.03 39.50 3.68
CA PRO A 454 -11.87 40.94 3.86
C PRO A 454 -12.11 41.77 2.58
N GLU A 455 -12.03 41.18 1.38
CA GLU A 455 -12.31 41.87 0.13
C GLU A 455 -13.81 42.20 -0.03
N ILE A 456 -14.72 41.35 0.44
CA ILE A 456 -16.18 41.56 0.28
C ILE A 456 -16.62 42.87 0.93
N ARG A 457 -16.03 43.24 2.08
CA ARG A 457 -16.27 44.54 2.74
C ARG A 457 -15.78 45.73 1.92
N LYS A 458 -14.67 45.61 1.19
CA LYS A 458 -14.22 46.66 0.25
C LYS A 458 -15.24 46.88 -0.85
N TRP A 459 -15.78 45.81 -1.43
CA TRP A 459 -16.77 45.90 -2.51
C TRP A 459 -18.09 46.55 -2.05
N VAL A 460 -18.56 46.26 -0.84
CA VAL A 460 -19.74 46.92 -0.25
C VAL A 460 -19.51 48.40 0.04
N ARG A 461 -18.30 48.76 0.50
CA ARG A 461 -17.91 50.16 0.70
C ARG A 461 -17.85 50.89 -0.64
N ILE A 462 -17.26 50.25 -1.66
CA ILE A 462 -17.18 50.77 -3.03
C ILE A 462 -18.58 50.95 -3.62
N ASP A 463 -19.51 50.02 -3.42
CA ASP A 463 -20.87 50.14 -3.96
C ASP A 463 -21.68 51.23 -3.22
N LYS A 464 -21.52 51.37 -1.90
CA LYS A 464 -22.10 52.51 -1.14
C LYS A 464 -21.50 53.86 -1.59
N ILE A 465 -20.22 53.93 -1.91
CA ILE A 465 -19.55 55.13 -2.45
C ILE A 465 -20.03 55.41 -3.88
N MET A 466 -20.17 54.38 -4.72
CA MET A 466 -20.66 54.51 -6.09
C MET A 466 -22.15 54.88 -6.16
N GLN A 467 -22.97 54.41 -5.22
CA GLN A 467 -24.37 54.81 -5.06
C GLN A 467 -24.48 56.28 -4.64
N ARG A 468 -23.65 56.74 -3.69
CA ARG A 468 -23.56 58.17 -3.32
C ARG A 468 -23.10 59.04 -4.50
N GLN A 469 -22.09 58.61 -5.27
CA GLN A 469 -21.65 59.31 -6.47
C GLN A 469 -22.67 59.27 -7.63
N ARG A 470 -23.61 58.32 -7.64
CA ARG A 470 -24.71 58.24 -8.61
C ARG A 470 -25.85 59.21 -8.31
N VAL A 471 -26.08 59.55 -7.05
CA VAL A 471 -27.06 60.57 -6.66
C VAL A 471 -26.60 61.96 -7.10
N ASP A 472 -25.28 62.19 -7.18
CA ASP A 472 -24.69 63.47 -7.60
C ASP A 472 -24.49 63.62 -9.13
N ARG A 473 -24.73 62.56 -9.92
CA ARG A 473 -24.62 62.61 -11.39
C ARG A 473 -25.82 61.94 -12.06
N LYS A 474 -26.99 62.57 -11.97
CA LYS A 474 -28.05 62.40 -12.98
C LYS A 474 -27.64 63.16 -14.24
N GLY A 475 -26.99 62.45 -15.17
CA GLY A 475 -26.60 62.99 -16.46
C GLY A 475 -25.98 61.91 -17.34
N ASP A 476 -26.83 61.32 -18.18
CA ASP A 476 -26.52 60.60 -19.41
C ASP A 476 -25.84 59.22 -19.46
N ARG A 477 -26.53 58.35 -20.21
CA ARG A 477 -26.09 57.22 -21.04
C ARG A 477 -24.95 56.33 -20.52
N LYS A 478 -25.31 55.15 -20.00
CA LYS A 478 -24.65 53.85 -20.30
C LYS A 478 -25.41 52.67 -19.68
N ALA A 479 -26.39 52.14 -20.41
CA ALA A 479 -27.12 50.92 -20.04
C ALA A 479 -26.35 49.62 -20.40
N ALA A 480 -25.32 49.67 -21.26
CA ALA A 480 -24.69 48.46 -21.79
C ALA A 480 -23.58 47.82 -20.91
N ARG A 481 -22.98 48.56 -19.96
CA ARG A 481 -21.92 48.01 -19.08
C ARG A 481 -22.45 47.34 -17.79
N SER A 482 -23.72 47.57 -17.46
CA SER A 482 -24.36 47.04 -16.23
C SER A 482 -24.69 45.54 -16.32
N GLN A 483 -25.05 45.04 -17.51
CA GLN A 483 -25.39 43.63 -17.72
C GLN A 483 -24.18 42.69 -17.64
N HIS A 484 -22.99 43.13 -18.07
CA HIS A 484 -21.78 42.31 -18.03
C HIS A 484 -21.17 42.20 -16.62
N ALA A 485 -21.26 43.28 -15.83
CA ALA A 485 -20.88 43.27 -14.42
C ALA A 485 -21.85 42.41 -13.58
N ARG A 486 -23.17 42.50 -13.84
CA ARG A 486 -24.17 41.65 -13.18
C ARG A 486 -24.04 40.17 -13.53
N SER A 487 -23.67 39.81 -14.77
CA SER A 487 -23.45 38.40 -15.13
C SER A 487 -22.15 37.83 -14.51
N SER A 488 -21.12 38.67 -14.36
CA SER A 488 -19.86 38.28 -13.72
C SER A 488 -20.02 38.11 -12.19
N VAL A 489 -20.80 38.99 -11.55
CA VAL A 489 -21.15 38.86 -10.12
C VAL A 489 -22.04 37.64 -9.87
N ARG A 490 -23.00 37.35 -10.77
CA ARG A 490 -23.84 36.14 -10.66
C ARG A 490 -23.05 34.85 -10.89
N LYS A 491 -22.02 34.88 -11.74
CA LYS A 491 -21.07 33.76 -11.92
C LYS A 491 -20.13 33.57 -10.72
N ALA A 492 -19.72 34.65 -10.07
CA ALA A 492 -18.88 34.59 -8.87
C ALA A 492 -19.65 34.07 -7.64
N PHE A 493 -20.95 34.37 -7.52
CA PHE A 493 -21.80 33.92 -6.41
C PHE A 493 -22.18 32.43 -6.49
N LEU A 494 -22.05 31.80 -7.66
CA LEU A 494 -22.40 30.39 -7.92
C LEU A 494 -21.18 29.45 -7.91
N GLY A 495 -19.99 29.96 -7.58
CA GLY A 495 -18.77 29.15 -7.52
C GLY A 495 -18.47 28.70 -6.09
N SER A 496 -18.87 27.48 -5.75
CA SER A 496 -18.25 26.64 -4.72
C SER A 496 -18.69 26.72 -3.25
N THR A 497 -19.37 27.76 -2.75
CA THR A 497 -19.77 27.82 -1.32
C THR A 497 -21.27 27.95 -1.06
N ALA A 498 -22.06 28.38 -2.05
CA ALA A 498 -23.52 28.49 -1.92
C ALA A 498 -24.25 27.16 -2.18
N GLU A 499 -23.65 26.21 -2.90
CA GLU A 499 -24.31 24.93 -3.22
C GLU A 499 -24.54 24.06 -1.99
N HIS A 500 -23.65 24.10 -0.99
CA HIS A 500 -23.86 23.37 0.27
C HIS A 500 -24.97 23.97 1.14
N VAL A 501 -25.12 25.29 1.14
CA VAL A 501 -26.16 25.97 1.94
C VAL A 501 -27.55 25.82 1.30
N ILE A 502 -27.63 25.79 -0.04
CA ILE A 502 -28.89 25.58 -0.76
C ILE A 502 -29.33 24.11 -0.72
N LEU A 503 -28.41 23.15 -0.69
CA LEU A 503 -28.74 21.71 -0.59
C LEU A 503 -29.37 21.34 0.76
N VAL A 504 -28.96 22.00 1.85
CA VAL A 504 -29.60 21.83 3.17
C VAL A 504 -31.05 22.31 3.16
N HIS A 505 -31.38 23.34 2.37
CA HIS A 505 -32.77 23.82 2.28
C HIS A 505 -33.66 22.93 1.39
N LYS A 506 -33.09 22.25 0.38
CA LYS A 506 -33.88 21.44 -0.58
C LYS A 506 -34.35 20.08 -0.06
N ASN A 507 -33.68 19.50 0.93
CA ASN A 507 -34.08 18.19 1.48
C ASN A 507 -35.15 18.26 2.57
N GLU A 508 -35.47 19.47 3.09
CA GLU A 508 -36.41 19.62 4.22
C GLU A 508 -37.73 20.33 3.86
N SER A 509 -37.85 20.99 2.70
CA SER A 509 -39.01 21.87 2.42
C SER A 509 -40.08 21.34 1.46
N GLY A 510 -40.00 20.10 0.95
CA GLY A 510 -41.14 19.40 0.32
C GLY A 510 -42.06 20.18 -0.64
N GLU A 511 -41.55 21.14 -1.43
CA GLU A 511 -42.36 21.94 -2.35
C GLU A 511 -41.84 21.80 -3.80
N ASP A 512 -42.73 21.36 -4.69
CA ASP A 512 -42.53 21.29 -6.14
C ASP A 512 -42.66 22.68 -6.79
N PRO A 513 -41.99 22.94 -7.93
CA PRO A 513 -41.82 24.29 -8.46
C PRO A 513 -42.94 24.73 -9.41
N GLU A 514 -43.44 25.96 -9.23
CA GLU A 514 -43.92 26.83 -10.32
C GLU A 514 -42.87 27.92 -10.63
#